data_AF-A0AAJ2DWH4-F1
#
_entry.id   AF-A0AAJ2DWH4-F1
#
_cell.length_a   1.000
_cell.length_b   1.000
_cell.length_c   1.000
_cell.angle_alpha   90.00
_cell.angle_beta   90.00
_cell.angle_gamma   90.00
#
_symmetry.space_group_name_H-M   'P 1'
#
loop_
_entity.id
_entity.type
_entity.pdbx_description
1 polymer ?
#
loop_
_entity_poly.entity_id
_entity_poly.type
_entity_poly.pdbx_seq_one_letter_code
_entity_poly.pdbx_strand_id
1 'polypeptide(L)' 'MAMPIIAARTGYICNVPSRMAGAFAERFGLSVHEPPVDFAATPLYMSWHKRFEADPAHAWLMQQLRDMAQKPASGPSGE' A
#
# COMPACT_ATOMS: atom_id res chain seq x y z
N MET A 1 9.00 -8.21 -4.01
CA MET A 1 8.98 -8.59 -2.58
C MET A 1 10.37 -8.79 -1.96
N ALA A 2 11.49 -8.73 -2.71
CA ALA A 2 12.81 -8.97 -2.13
C ALA A 2 13.38 -7.81 -1.28
N MET A 3 12.91 -6.57 -1.48
CA MET A 3 13.56 -5.41 -0.85
C MET A 3 13.53 -5.41 0.70
N PRO A 4 12.39 -5.66 1.39
CA PRO A 4 12.38 -5.68 2.86
C PRO A 4 13.24 -6.79 3.47
N ILE A 5 13.25 -7.98 2.85
CA ILE A 5 14.09 -9.10 3.34
C ILE A 5 15.58 -8.82 3.11
N ILE A 6 15.95 -8.11 2.04
CA ILE A 6 17.33 -7.67 1.83
C ILE A 6 17.71 -6.63 2.88
N ALA A 7 16.89 -5.60 3.09
CA ALA A 7 17.14 -4.57 4.12
C ALA A 7 17.29 -5.19 5.52
N ALA A 8 16.45 -6.17 5.88
CA ALA A 8 16.52 -6.85 7.17
C ALA A 8 17.77 -7.72 7.37
N ARG A 9 18.43 -8.13 6.28
CA ARG A 9 19.62 -8.99 6.30
C ARG A 9 20.90 -8.23 5.94
N THR A 10 20.80 -6.93 5.71
CA THR A 10 21.92 -6.06 5.33
C THR A 10 21.90 -4.78 6.15
N GLY A 11 22.92 -3.94 6.02
CA GLY A 11 22.92 -2.59 6.58
C GLY A 11 22.24 -1.54 5.69
N TYR A 12 21.38 -1.97 4.76
CA TYR A 12 20.73 -1.08 3.78
C TYR A 12 19.30 -0.71 4.17
N ILE A 13 18.80 0.33 3.53
CA ILE A 13 17.41 0.80 3.64
C ILE A 13 16.66 0.52 2.33
N CYS A 14 15.33 0.48 2.39
CA CYS A 14 14.48 0.41 1.20
C CYS A 14 13.24 1.29 1.35
N ASN A 15 12.74 1.83 0.23
CA ASN A 15 11.44 2.48 0.18
C ASN A 15 10.35 1.49 -0.20
N VAL A 16 9.20 1.60 0.45
CA VAL A 16 8.00 0.81 0.16
C VAL A 16 6.77 1.71 0.26
N PRO A 17 5.64 1.38 -0.39
CA PRO A 17 4.40 2.10 -0.17
C PRO A 17 4.01 2.06 1.32
N SER A 18 3.57 3.19 1.89
CA SER A 18 3.29 3.33 3.33
C SER A 18 2.28 2.29 3.84
N ARG A 19 1.31 1.89 3.01
CA ARG A 19 0.33 0.83 3.31
C ARG A 19 0.97 -0.54 3.58
N MET A 20 2.16 -0.80 3.04
CA MET A 20 2.91 -2.05 3.22
C MET A 20 3.97 -1.94 4.32
N ALA A 21 4.40 -0.73 4.67
CA ALA A 21 5.52 -0.50 5.57
C ALA A 21 5.32 -1.17 6.94
N GLY A 22 4.14 -1.00 7.56
CA GLY A 22 3.83 -1.63 8.85
C GLY A 22 3.88 -3.16 8.82
N ALA A 23 3.24 -3.78 7.81
CA ALA A 23 3.23 -5.23 7.67
C ALA A 23 4.65 -5.80 7.43
N PHE A 24 5.52 -5.07 6.73
CA PHE A 24 6.90 -5.47 6.53
C PHE A 24 7.78 -5.23 7.76
N ALA A 25 7.56 -4.14 8.48
CA ALA A 25 8.22 -3.85 9.74
C ALA A 25 7.96 -4.96 10.76
N GLU A 26 6.69 -5.32 10.96
CA GLU A 26 6.29 -6.42 11.85
C GLU A 26 6.91 -7.75 11.40
N ARG A 27 6.80 -8.08 10.11
CA ARG A 27 7.25 -9.38 9.59
C ARG A 27 8.77 -9.57 9.60
N PHE A 28 9.54 -8.51 9.39
CA PHE A 28 10.99 -8.59 9.20
C PHE A 28 11.80 -7.92 10.33
N GLY A 29 11.13 -7.40 11.38
CA GLY A 29 11.79 -6.73 12.49
C GLY A 29 12.45 -5.41 12.08
N LEU A 30 11.85 -4.69 11.14
CA LEU A 30 12.38 -3.41 10.64
C LEU A 30 11.70 -2.22 11.33
N SER A 31 12.35 -1.06 11.31
CA SER A 31 11.74 0.22 11.68
C SER A 31 11.26 0.96 10.43
N VAL A 32 10.21 1.77 10.58
CA VAL A 32 9.65 2.62 9.51
C VAL A 32 9.99 4.07 9.84
N HIS A 33 10.49 4.79 8.84
CA HIS A 33 10.90 6.20 8.96
C HIS A 33 10.32 7.01 7.81
N GLU A 34 10.13 8.32 8.03
CA GLU A 34 9.79 9.24 6.95
C GLU A 34 10.94 9.30 5.94
N PRO A 35 10.68 9.22 4.63
CA PRO A 35 11.73 9.30 3.63
C PRO A 35 12.39 10.69 3.63
N PRO A 36 13.69 10.77 3.29
CA PRO A 36 14.42 12.04 3.23
C PRO A 36 14.09 12.90 2.01
N VAL A 37 13.17 12.43 1.16
CA VAL A 37 12.74 13.09 -0.08
C VAL A 37 11.24 12.91 -0.25
N ASP A 38 10.60 13.90 -0.87
CA ASP A 38 9.18 13.84 -1.18
C ASP A 38 8.92 12.86 -2.33
N PHE A 39 7.96 11.96 -2.12
CA PHE A 39 7.43 11.10 -3.18
C PHE A 39 6.06 11.61 -3.63
N ALA A 40 5.88 11.77 -4.93
CA ALA A 40 4.57 12.02 -5.49
C ALA A 40 3.64 10.83 -5.17
N ALA A 41 2.42 11.13 -4.75
CA ALA A 41 1.43 10.10 -4.48
C ALA A 41 1.12 9.32 -5.77
N THR A 42 1.40 8.02 -5.77
CA THR A 42 1.06 7.16 -6.90
C THR A 42 -0.44 6.85 -6.88
N PRO A 43 -1.21 7.22 -7.93
CA PRO A 43 -2.62 6.90 -8.00
C PRO A 43 -2.84 5.38 -8.05
N LEU A 44 -3.83 4.91 -7.28
CA LEU A 44 -4.30 3.54 -7.36
C LEU A 44 -5.46 3.48 -8.36
N TYR A 45 -5.30 2.67 -9.41
CA TYR A 45 -6.32 2.50 -10.44
C TYR A 45 -7.07 1.19 -10.28
N MET A 46 -8.37 1.24 -10.58
CA MET A 46 -9.19 0.06 -10.82
C MET A 46 -9.56 0.02 -12.30
N SER A 47 -9.41 -1.14 -12.93
CA SER A 47 -9.63 -1.31 -14.37
C SER A 47 -10.43 -2.57 -14.64
N TRP A 48 -11.39 -2.46 -15.55
CA TRP A 48 -12.25 -3.57 -15.96
C TRP A 48 -12.62 -3.42 -17.43
N HIS A 49 -13.10 -4.51 -18.02
CA HIS A 49 -13.58 -4.50 -19.40
C HIS A 49 -14.98 -3.89 -19.51
N LYS A 50 -15.22 -3.08 -20.54
CA LYS A 50 -16.49 -2.35 -20.76
C LYS A 50 -17.76 -3.21 -20.66
N ARG A 51 -17.65 -4.49 -21.05
CA ARG A 51 -18.75 -5.48 -20.95
C ARG A 51 -19.38 -5.57 -19.54
N PHE A 52 -18.63 -5.27 -18.49
CA PHE A 52 -19.09 -5.39 -17.10
C PHE A 52 -19.65 -4.09 -16.52
N GLU A 53 -19.66 -2.98 -17.26
CA GLU A 53 -20.19 -1.70 -16.75
C GLU A 53 -21.68 -1.77 -16.38
N ALA A 54 -22.47 -2.54 -17.12
CA ALA A 54 -23.91 -2.70 -16.88
C ALA A 54 -24.24 -3.85 -15.92
N ASP A 55 -23.25 -4.56 -15.39
CA ASP A 55 -23.45 -5.70 -14.49
C ASP A 55 -23.65 -5.20 -13.04
N PRO A 56 -24.82 -5.44 -12.41
CA PRO A 56 -25.08 -4.98 -11.04
C PRO A 56 -24.16 -5.61 -9.99
N ALA A 57 -23.74 -6.86 -10.17
CA ALA A 57 -22.84 -7.54 -9.25
C ALA A 57 -21.42 -6.96 -9.37
N HIS A 58 -20.99 -6.64 -10.59
CA HIS A 58 -19.74 -5.91 -10.82
C HIS A 58 -19.78 -4.53 -10.13
N ALA A 59 -20.84 -3.76 -10.36
CA ALA A 59 -21.00 -2.43 -9.75
C ALA A 59 -20.96 -2.49 -8.21
N TRP A 60 -21.66 -3.46 -7.62
CA TRP A 60 -21.61 -3.70 -6.17
C TRP A 60 -20.19 -3.98 -5.69
N LEU A 61 -19.45 -4.91 -6.32
CA LEU A 61 -18.08 -5.25 -5.92
C LEU A 61 -17.14 -4.04 -6.02
N MET A 62 -17.24 -3.27 -7.11
CA MET A 62 -16.42 -2.07 -7.31
C MET A 62 -16.70 -1.01 -6.25
N GLN A 63 -17.94 -0.91 -5.78
CA GLN A 63 -18.28 -0.03 -4.65
C GLN A 63 -17.63 -0.51 -3.36
N GLN A 64 -17.74 -1.79 -3.03
CA GLN A 64 -17.10 -2.36 -1.83
C GLN A 64 -15.58 -2.14 -1.84
N LEU A 65 -14.92 -2.34 -2.98
CA LEU A 65 -13.48 -2.11 -3.13
C LEU A 65 -13.09 -0.64 -2.93
N ARG A 66 -13.90 0.31 -3.44
CA ARG A 66 -13.68 1.75 -3.23
C ARG A 66 -13.77 2.11 -1.74
N ASP A 67 -14.81 1.63 -1.07
CA ASP A 67 -15.06 1.92 0.35
C ASP A 67 -13.91 1.38 1.21
N MET A 68 -13.43 0.17 0.91
CA MET A 68 -12.28 -0.42 1.60
C MET A 68 -10.97 0.32 1.31
N ALA A 69 -10.76 0.79 0.07
CA ALA A 69 -9.53 1.47 -0.33
C ALA A 69 -9.42 2.92 0.20
N GLN A 70 -10.56 3.57 0.49
CA GLN A 70 -10.62 4.92 1.07
C GLN A 70 -10.20 4.98 2.53
N LYS A 71 -10.15 3.85 3.24
CA LYS A 71 -9.65 3.83 4.61
C LYS A 71 -8.17 4.27 4.59
N PRO A 72 -7.81 5.42 5.19
CA PRO A 72 -6.42 5.81 5.27
C PRO A 72 -5.68 4.71 6.02
N ALA A 73 -4.52 4.31 5.50
CA ALA A 73 -3.59 3.56 6.33
C ALA A 73 -3.25 4.50 7.49
N SER A 74 -3.75 4.16 8.67
CA SER A 74 -3.36 4.76 9.93
C SER A 74 -1.83 4.70 9.97
N GLY A 75 -1.19 5.83 9.65
CA GLY A 75 0.25 5.99 9.76
C GLY A 75 0.65 5.81 11.22
N PRO A 76 1.90 5.41 11.50
CA PRO A 76 2.38 5.37 12.86
C PRO A 76 2.31 6.80 13.41
N SER A 77 1.59 6.98 14.51
CA SER A 77 1.68 8.18 15.33
C SER A 77 3.14 8.36 15.71
N GLY A 78 3.79 9.36 15.11
CA GLY A 78 5.15 9.73 15.45
C GLY A 78 5.21 10.27 16.87
N GLU A 79 6.12 9.69 17.65
CA GLU A 79 6.83 10.35 18.73
C GLU A 79 8.33 10.08 18.51
#